data_AF-A0A3D2WXG7-F1
#
_entry.id   AF-A0A3D2WXG7-F1
#
_cell.length_a   1.000
_cell.length_b   1.000
_cell.length_c   1.000
_cell.angle_alpha   90.00
_cell.angle_beta   90.00
_cell.angle_gamma   90.00
#
_symmetry.space_group_name_H-M   'P 1'
#
loop_
_entity.id
_entity.type
_entity.pdbx_description
1 polymer ?
#
loop_
_entity_poly.entity_id
_entity_poly.type
_entity_poly.pdbx_seq_one_letter_code
_entity_poly.pdbx_strand_id
1 'polypeptide(L)'
;MIRLNLANVPGLQGEEIPTIVDLEGLTPDLPSEPLPEKEMEFAPEQAPAEPSEEPVVEIKPTQPVDEDLFKQAEDNLDLIEQAEQEEYIHKPTSPPPVKPEKGPVGKKHRRPILRLAILAVVVLVILAAFWSYRQRLFIEEQVVKTAQKPASQISNAVKSVRPMPRYTEPSGISEEYIYHVNTGQNRLQIAAEVLSQFPANSKLQYLRVKNDKVSFIVYVVNEQDLLRLKSYFSNENRFASPEVFFAERTNKVAGNPIEIMAIVRFYISECQETKGYRYFTDRQLSQYVWQTGLTSGVDMQPMKISSKEITSIRNGNIAGNGAVNNVNRLLNELAMIRDNMECGVISITGTLDNSISGTMLDYNLDTVIYPGNM
;
A
#
# COMPACT_ATOMS: atom_id res chain seq x y z
N MET A 1 17.43 44.84 16.26
CA MET A 1 18.07 45.32 17.51
C MET A 1 16.93 45.61 18.47
N ILE A 2 16.95 45.23 19.76
CA ILE A 2 18.08 45.03 20.68
C ILE A 2 18.18 43.55 21.13
N ARG A 3 19.38 43.11 21.52
CA ARG A 3 19.64 41.81 22.18
C ARG A 3 19.77 42.04 23.69
N LEU A 4 19.29 41.10 24.51
CA LEU A 4 19.69 41.00 25.92
C LEU A 4 20.45 39.69 26.11
N ASN A 5 21.68 39.82 26.61
CA ASN A 5 22.63 38.74 26.80
C ASN A 5 22.89 38.65 28.31
N LEU A 6 22.61 37.50 28.93
CA LEU A 6 22.88 37.24 30.34
C LEU A 6 23.82 36.03 30.45
N ALA A 7 25.08 36.27 30.11
CA ALA A 7 26.21 35.40 30.39
C ALA A 7 27.28 36.23 31.13
N ASN A 8 27.73 35.72 32.28
CA ASN A 8 28.48 36.32 33.40
C ASN A 8 27.57 36.38 34.65
N VAL A 9 27.92 35.80 35.80
CA VAL A 9 29.24 35.60 36.42
C VAL A 9 29.39 34.14 36.96
N PRO A 10 30.61 33.58 37.10
CA PRO A 10 30.82 32.13 37.21
C PRO A 10 31.15 31.63 38.62
N GLY A 11 31.17 30.31 38.77
CA GLY A 11 32.13 29.60 39.63
C GLY A 11 31.86 29.59 41.13
N LEU A 12 31.11 28.59 41.58
CA LEU A 12 31.36 27.96 42.88
C LEU A 12 31.11 26.45 42.75
N GLN A 13 32.20 25.70 42.73
CA GLN A 13 32.19 24.25 42.92
C GLN A 13 31.83 23.96 44.38
N GLY A 14 31.13 22.86 44.61
CA GLY A 14 30.75 22.40 45.94
C GLY A 14 29.98 21.09 45.80
N GLU A 15 30.68 19.97 45.92
CA GLU A 15 30.05 18.68 46.15
C GLU A 15 29.39 18.67 47.53
N GLU A 16 28.21 18.05 47.66
CA GLU A 16 27.90 17.14 48.78
C GLU A 16 26.55 16.43 48.51
N ILE A 17 26.55 15.12 48.75
CA ILE A 17 25.44 14.15 48.70
C ILE A 17 25.30 13.62 50.14
N PRO A 18 24.17 13.09 50.65
CA PRO A 18 22.77 13.05 50.18
C PRO A 18 21.79 13.70 51.17
N THR A 19 20.48 13.66 50.88
CA THR A 19 19.48 13.52 51.96
C THR A 19 18.38 12.54 51.54
N ILE A 20 18.35 11.41 52.24
CA ILE A 20 17.27 10.42 52.22
C ILE A 20 16.12 10.99 53.06
N VAL A 21 14.88 10.79 52.60
CA VAL A 21 13.69 11.00 53.45
C VAL A 21 13.03 9.65 53.64
N ASP A 22 13.14 9.13 54.86
CA ASP A 22 12.44 7.94 55.30
C ASP A 22 10.91 8.16 55.31
N LEU A 23 10.16 7.10 55.00
CA LEU A 23 8.82 6.93 55.53
C LEU A 23 8.81 5.64 56.37
N GLU A 24 8.56 5.80 57.66
CA GLU A 24 8.71 4.75 58.66
C GLU A 24 7.68 3.62 58.55
N GLY A 25 8.08 2.45 59.04
CA GLY A 25 7.22 1.67 59.92
C GLY A 25 6.40 0.54 59.29
N LEU A 26 6.95 -0.69 59.35
CA LEU A 26 6.31 -1.88 59.96
C LEU A 26 7.20 -3.12 59.79
N THR A 27 7.94 -3.48 60.84
CA THR A 27 8.48 -4.83 61.07
C THR A 27 8.17 -5.25 62.52
N PRO A 28 7.78 -6.52 62.71
CA PRO A 28 8.56 -7.44 63.56
C PRO A 28 8.60 -8.87 62.96
N ASP A 29 9.47 -9.83 63.33
CA ASP A 29 10.61 -9.86 64.26
C ASP A 29 11.46 -11.13 63.95
N LEU A 30 12.79 -11.08 64.17
CA LEU A 30 13.72 -12.21 64.48
C LEU A 30 13.91 -13.39 63.46
N PRO A 31 15.04 -14.14 63.50
CA PRO A 31 16.39 -13.81 63.98
C PRO A 31 17.54 -14.14 62.97
N SER A 32 18.76 -13.71 63.34
CA SER A 32 20.06 -13.81 62.65
C SER A 32 20.76 -15.18 62.67
N GLU A 33 21.64 -15.48 61.69
CA GLU A 33 23.10 -15.70 61.85
C GLU A 33 23.84 -16.01 60.50
N PRO A 34 25.21 -16.11 60.40
CA PRO A 34 25.96 -15.40 59.36
C PRO A 34 26.62 -16.24 58.24
N LEU A 35 27.22 -15.51 57.28
CA LEU A 35 28.21 -16.00 56.30
C LEU A 35 29.47 -16.57 56.96
N PRO A 36 30.22 -17.41 56.23
CA PRO A 36 31.62 -17.03 55.99
C PRO A 36 32.09 -17.22 54.53
N GLU A 37 33.02 -16.35 54.15
CA GLU A 37 33.81 -16.40 52.91
C GLU A 37 34.83 -17.55 52.93
N LYS A 38 35.42 -17.84 51.76
CA LYS A 38 36.72 -18.52 51.72
C LYS A 38 37.57 -18.06 50.54
N GLU A 39 38.68 -17.40 50.86
CA GLU A 39 39.75 -17.01 49.94
C GLU A 39 40.76 -18.16 49.69
N MET A 40 41.79 -17.83 48.90
CA MET A 40 43.10 -18.48 48.74
C MET A 40 43.18 -19.75 47.83
N GLU A 41 44.26 -19.96 47.05
CA GLU A 41 45.23 -19.03 46.42
C GLU A 41 46.16 -19.84 45.46
N PHE A 42 46.87 -19.12 44.58
CA PHE A 42 48.10 -19.49 43.86
C PHE A 42 48.18 -20.64 42.81
N ALA A 43 48.78 -20.24 41.67
CA ALA A 43 49.30 -21.05 40.55
C ALA A 43 50.80 -21.43 40.82
N PRO A 44 51.69 -21.84 39.87
CA PRO A 44 51.63 -21.98 38.40
C PRO A 44 51.99 -23.45 37.95
N GLU A 45 52.52 -23.82 36.77
CA GLU A 45 53.05 -23.15 35.58
C GLU A 45 53.11 -24.11 34.36
N GLN A 46 52.92 -23.62 33.11
CA GLN A 46 53.78 -23.90 31.93
C GLN A 46 53.19 -23.36 30.61
N ALA A 47 53.96 -22.49 29.96
CA ALA A 47 53.93 -22.10 28.54
C ALA A 47 55.41 -22.11 28.06
N PRO A 48 55.77 -21.93 26.77
CA PRO A 48 54.96 -21.49 25.64
C PRO A 48 55.14 -22.30 24.33
N ALA A 49 54.31 -21.99 23.34
CA ALA A 49 54.64 -22.12 21.91
C ALA A 49 54.15 -20.87 21.17
N GLU A 50 55.00 -20.32 20.30
CA GLU A 50 54.86 -19.00 19.69
C GLU A 50 54.02 -18.99 18.38
N PRO A 51 53.65 -17.81 17.83
CA PRO A 51 52.45 -17.65 17.01
C PRO A 51 52.66 -17.92 15.50
N SER A 52 51.57 -18.28 14.82
CA SER A 52 51.49 -18.33 13.36
C SER A 52 50.42 -17.35 12.85
N GLU A 53 50.91 -16.24 12.32
CA GLU A 53 50.28 -15.26 11.43
C GLU A 53 48.79 -15.45 11.08
N GLU A 54 47.94 -14.56 11.59
CA GLU A 54 46.63 -14.28 11.01
C GLU A 54 46.81 -13.63 9.62
N PRO A 55 46.14 -14.11 8.56
CA PRO A 55 45.87 -13.25 7.42
C PRO A 55 44.83 -12.23 7.86
N VAL A 56 45.28 -10.99 8.10
CA VAL A 56 44.41 -9.83 8.26
C VAL A 56 43.64 -9.62 6.95
N VAL A 57 42.51 -10.29 6.82
CA VAL A 57 41.50 -9.94 5.82
C VAL A 57 40.86 -8.66 6.34
N GLU A 58 41.36 -7.53 5.84
CA GLU A 58 40.71 -6.24 5.96
C GLU A 58 39.31 -6.36 5.36
N ILE A 59 38.31 -6.65 6.21
CA ILE A 59 36.91 -6.64 5.82
C ILE A 59 36.56 -5.19 5.53
N LYS A 60 36.75 -4.79 4.26
CA LYS A 60 36.19 -3.56 3.70
C LYS A 60 34.74 -3.46 4.20
N PRO A 61 34.30 -2.28 4.69
CA PRO A 61 32.93 -2.12 5.12
C PRO A 61 32.01 -2.55 3.97
N THR A 62 31.23 -3.61 4.21
CA THR A 62 30.27 -4.11 3.24
C THR A 62 29.40 -2.92 2.83
N GLN A 63 29.42 -2.62 1.53
CA GLN A 63 28.66 -1.51 0.97
C GLN A 63 27.18 -1.70 1.34
N PRO A 64 26.40 -0.61 1.49
CA PRO A 64 24.95 -0.75 1.58
C PRO A 64 24.49 -1.61 0.40
N VAL A 65 23.51 -2.48 0.64
CA VAL A 65 22.91 -3.28 -0.44
C VAL A 65 22.20 -2.28 -1.35
N ASP A 66 22.84 -1.94 -2.48
CA ASP A 66 22.33 -0.93 -3.40
C ASP A 66 20.90 -1.31 -3.85
N GLU A 67 20.02 -0.32 -4.02
CA GLU A 67 18.67 -0.51 -4.56
C GLU A 67 18.70 -1.27 -5.90
N ASP A 68 19.79 -1.14 -6.64
CA ASP A 68 20.05 -1.81 -7.91
C ASP A 68 20.16 -3.34 -7.77
N LEU A 69 20.54 -3.89 -6.60
CA LEU A 69 20.53 -5.33 -6.35
C LEU A 69 19.11 -5.87 -6.16
N PHE A 70 18.21 -5.09 -5.54
CA PHE A 70 16.80 -5.48 -5.43
C PHE A 70 16.07 -5.32 -6.77
N LYS A 71 16.32 -4.23 -7.50
CA LYS A 71 15.84 -4.06 -8.88
C LYS A 71 16.38 -5.17 -9.78
N GLN A 72 17.66 -5.53 -9.70
CA GLN A 72 18.21 -6.68 -10.42
C GLN A 72 17.58 -8.01 -9.97
N ALA A 73 17.21 -8.18 -8.71
CA ALA A 73 16.49 -9.39 -8.28
C ALA A 73 15.08 -9.45 -8.89
N GLU A 74 14.35 -8.33 -8.93
CA GLU A 74 13.04 -8.24 -9.60
C GLU A 74 13.16 -8.37 -11.13
N ASP A 75 14.11 -7.69 -11.76
CA ASP A 75 14.39 -7.74 -13.20
C ASP A 75 14.85 -9.14 -13.62
N ASN A 76 15.70 -9.81 -12.84
CA ASN A 76 16.11 -11.19 -13.14
C ASN A 76 14.95 -12.18 -12.97
N LEU A 77 14.03 -11.96 -12.03
CA LEU A 77 12.80 -12.75 -11.93
C LEU A 77 11.88 -12.48 -13.13
N ASP A 78 11.66 -11.21 -13.50
CA ASP A 78 10.84 -10.83 -14.65
C ASP A 78 11.47 -11.28 -15.99
N LEU A 79 12.81 -11.38 -16.08
CA LEU A 79 13.55 -11.94 -17.23
C LEU A 79 13.47 -13.46 -17.31
N ILE A 80 13.53 -14.17 -16.17
CA ILE A 80 13.33 -15.63 -16.13
C ILE A 80 11.88 -15.96 -16.52
N GLU A 81 10.90 -15.21 -16.02
CA GLU A 81 9.50 -15.36 -16.44
C GLU A 81 9.26 -14.97 -17.91
N GLN A 82 10.00 -13.99 -18.47
CA GLN A 82 9.96 -13.71 -19.91
C GLN A 82 10.56 -14.85 -20.74
N ALA A 83 11.66 -15.46 -20.31
CA ALA A 83 12.25 -16.62 -20.99
C ALA A 83 11.30 -17.84 -21.03
N GLU A 84 10.38 -17.98 -20.06
CA GLU A 84 9.32 -18.99 -20.07
C GLU A 84 8.12 -18.60 -20.95
N GLN A 85 7.96 -17.32 -21.30
CA GLN A 85 6.83 -16.82 -22.12
C GLN A 85 7.21 -16.57 -23.60
N GLU A 86 8.48 -16.36 -23.93
CA GLU A 86 8.94 -16.03 -25.29
C GLU A 86 8.96 -17.20 -26.29
N GLU A 87 8.63 -18.44 -25.89
CA GLU A 87 8.53 -19.57 -26.83
C GLU A 87 7.36 -19.41 -27.83
N TYR A 88 6.45 -18.44 -27.62
CA TYR A 88 5.37 -18.10 -28.56
C TYR A 88 5.22 -16.58 -28.78
N ILE A 89 5.70 -16.05 -29.92
CA ILE A 89 4.95 -15.26 -30.94
C ILE A 89 5.90 -14.58 -31.95
N HIS A 90 5.54 -14.64 -33.25
CA HIS A 90 6.26 -14.00 -34.35
C HIS A 90 6.00 -12.47 -34.50
N LYS A 91 7.02 -11.70 -34.89
CA LYS A 91 6.92 -10.36 -35.51
C LYS A 91 6.31 -10.44 -36.94
N PRO A 92 5.48 -9.48 -37.39
CA PRO A 92 6.01 -8.33 -38.19
C PRO A 92 5.23 -6.97 -38.02
N THR A 93 5.89 -5.81 -37.92
CA THR A 93 6.25 -4.83 -38.99
C THR A 93 5.18 -3.78 -39.36
N SER A 94 5.55 -2.50 -39.31
CA SER A 94 4.78 -1.32 -39.77
C SER A 94 5.29 -0.77 -41.13
N PRO A 95 4.48 0.00 -41.88
CA PRO A 95 4.86 1.37 -42.30
C PRO A 95 3.68 2.38 -42.37
N PRO A 96 3.88 3.68 -42.72
CA PRO A 96 3.18 4.79 -42.01
C PRO A 96 2.36 5.78 -42.92
N PRO A 97 2.27 7.14 -42.75
CA PRO A 97 0.98 7.85 -42.85
C PRO A 97 0.82 8.84 -44.03
N VAL A 98 -0.40 9.34 -44.30
CA VAL A 98 -0.67 10.41 -45.30
C VAL A 98 -1.69 11.46 -44.83
N LYS A 99 -1.35 12.74 -45.04
CA LYS A 99 -2.13 14.00 -45.00
C LYS A 99 -1.30 15.06 -45.75
N PRO A 100 -1.79 16.26 -46.13
CA PRO A 100 -3.16 16.81 -46.10
C PRO A 100 -3.60 17.48 -47.44
N GLU A 101 -4.79 18.11 -47.51
CA GLU A 101 -5.01 19.24 -48.44
C GLU A 101 -5.96 20.32 -47.88
N LYS A 102 -6.03 21.52 -48.51
CA LYS A 102 -6.46 22.80 -47.89
C LYS A 102 -7.65 23.51 -48.59
N GLY A 103 -8.60 23.97 -47.77
CA GLY A 103 -9.37 25.23 -47.96
C GLY A 103 -10.42 25.30 -49.09
N PRO A 104 -11.09 26.46 -49.32
CA PRO A 104 -10.92 27.76 -48.65
C PRO A 104 -12.20 28.53 -48.16
N VAL A 105 -11.97 29.43 -47.18
CA VAL A 105 -12.54 30.79 -46.94
C VAL A 105 -13.95 31.21 -47.46
N GLY A 106 -14.79 31.71 -46.55
CA GLY A 106 -15.97 32.57 -46.81
C GLY A 106 -16.15 33.69 -45.75
N LYS A 107 -16.73 34.86 -46.10
CA LYS A 107 -16.62 36.12 -45.32
C LYS A 107 -17.87 36.53 -44.49
N LYS A 108 -17.58 37.08 -43.29
CA LYS A 108 -18.33 38.02 -42.42
C LYS A 108 -19.78 38.45 -42.76
N HIS A 109 -20.64 38.38 -41.73
CA HIS A 109 -21.68 39.37 -41.45
C HIS A 109 -21.72 39.70 -39.94
N ARG A 110 -22.02 40.97 -39.58
CA ARG A 110 -22.15 41.46 -38.18
C ARG A 110 -23.38 42.38 -38.06
N ARG A 111 -24.42 41.96 -37.32
CA ARG A 111 -25.33 42.75 -36.44
C ARG A 111 -25.96 41.77 -35.40
N PRO A 112 -26.87 42.17 -34.49
CA PRO A 112 -26.55 42.61 -33.13
C PRO A 112 -26.82 41.53 -32.05
N ILE A 113 -26.18 40.36 -32.13
CA ILE A 113 -26.40 39.24 -31.17
C ILE A 113 -25.91 39.54 -29.74
N LEU A 114 -24.95 40.45 -29.56
CA LEU A 114 -24.26 40.69 -28.29
C LEU A 114 -25.20 41.03 -27.11
N ARG A 115 -26.26 41.81 -27.34
CA ARG A 115 -27.20 42.21 -26.27
C ARG A 115 -28.08 41.05 -25.78
N LEU A 116 -28.46 40.13 -26.67
CA LEU A 116 -29.20 38.91 -26.31
C LEU A 116 -28.28 37.90 -25.61
N ALA A 117 -27.03 37.78 -26.06
CA ALA A 117 -26.03 36.91 -25.42
C ALA A 117 -25.74 37.34 -23.97
N ILE A 118 -25.57 38.65 -23.72
CA ILE A 118 -25.37 39.18 -22.35
C ILE A 118 -26.59 38.87 -21.46
N LEU A 119 -27.81 39.07 -21.96
CA LEU A 119 -29.03 38.81 -21.19
C LEU A 119 -29.21 37.31 -20.89
N ALA A 120 -28.88 36.43 -21.84
CA ALA A 120 -28.86 34.98 -21.63
C ALA A 120 -27.83 34.54 -20.59
N VAL A 121 -26.63 35.14 -20.57
CA VAL A 121 -25.60 34.88 -19.55
C VAL A 121 -26.07 35.32 -18.16
N VAL A 122 -26.70 36.49 -18.03
CA VAL A 122 -27.26 36.95 -16.74
C VAL A 122 -28.33 35.98 -16.22
N VAL A 123 -29.24 35.51 -17.08
CA VAL A 123 -30.25 34.50 -16.71
C VAL A 123 -29.59 33.18 -16.29
N LEU A 124 -28.55 32.72 -16.98
CA LEU A 124 -27.78 31.53 -16.61
C LEU A 124 -27.10 31.67 -15.24
N VAL A 125 -26.51 32.83 -14.93
CA VAL A 125 -25.89 33.09 -13.62
C VAL A 125 -26.93 33.09 -12.49
N ILE A 126 -28.11 33.68 -12.71
CA ILE A 126 -29.21 33.66 -11.74
C ILE A 126 -29.71 32.22 -11.50
N LEU A 127 -29.88 31.44 -12.58
CA LEU A 127 -30.29 30.03 -12.47
C LEU A 127 -29.24 29.19 -11.74
N ALA A 128 -27.94 29.37 -12.03
CA ALA A 128 -26.86 28.66 -11.35
C ALA A 128 -26.77 29.02 -9.85
N ALA A 129 -26.92 30.31 -9.50
CA ALA A 129 -26.98 30.76 -8.12
C ALA A 129 -28.18 30.17 -7.36
N PHE A 130 -29.36 30.12 -8.00
CA PHE A 130 -30.56 29.51 -7.43
C PHE A 130 -30.41 27.99 -7.24
N TRP A 131 -29.78 27.30 -8.19
CA TRP A 131 -29.51 25.86 -8.09
C TRP A 131 -28.54 25.55 -6.93
N SER A 132 -27.45 26.31 -6.84
CA SER A 132 -26.47 26.19 -5.75
C SER A 132 -27.08 26.46 -4.37
N TYR A 133 -27.94 27.49 -4.25
CA TYR A 133 -28.69 27.78 -3.03
C TYR A 133 -29.61 26.61 -2.63
N ARG A 134 -30.36 26.05 -3.58
CA ARG A 134 -31.25 24.90 -3.32
C ARG A 134 -30.48 23.63 -2.93
N GLN A 135 -29.33 23.39 -3.56
CA GLN A 135 -28.49 22.23 -3.28
C GLN A 135 -27.87 22.29 -1.87
N ARG A 136 -27.52 23.49 -1.38
CA ARG A 136 -27.01 23.70 -0.01
C ARG A 136 -28.04 23.33 1.07
N LEU A 137 -29.31 23.72 0.90
CA LEU A 137 -30.40 23.37 1.82
C LEU A 137 -30.63 21.86 1.90
N PHE A 138 -30.47 21.13 0.79
CA PHE A 138 -30.62 19.67 0.75
C PHE A 138 -29.52 18.92 1.52
N ILE A 139 -28.32 19.50 1.61
CA ILE A 139 -27.17 18.90 2.32
C ILE A 139 -27.36 19.05 3.83
N GLU A 140 -27.81 20.21 4.32
CA GLU A 140 -28.05 20.43 5.75
C GLU A 140 -29.12 19.46 6.31
N GLU A 141 -30.18 19.16 5.55
CA GLU A 141 -31.20 18.19 5.95
C GLU A 141 -30.72 16.72 6.02
N GLN A 142 -29.70 16.36 5.22
CA GLN A 142 -29.11 15.02 5.19
C GLN A 142 -28.10 14.80 6.32
N VAL A 143 -27.28 15.82 6.64
CA VAL A 143 -26.26 15.73 7.70
C VAL A 143 -26.91 15.55 9.08
N VAL A 144 -28.00 16.27 9.37
CA VAL A 144 -28.74 16.16 10.64
C VAL A 144 -29.34 14.76 10.85
N LYS A 145 -29.78 14.08 9.78
CA LYS A 145 -30.35 12.72 9.84
C LYS A 145 -29.26 11.63 9.98
N THR A 146 -28.05 11.89 9.49
CA THR A 146 -26.92 10.96 9.57
C THR A 146 -26.19 11.01 10.92
N ALA A 147 -26.18 12.16 11.60
CA ALA A 147 -25.46 12.35 12.87
C ALA A 147 -26.03 11.57 14.08
N GLN A 148 -27.26 11.04 14.02
CA GLN A 148 -27.90 10.35 15.16
C GLN A 148 -27.72 8.82 15.21
N LYS A 149 -26.97 8.21 14.27
CA LYS A 149 -26.69 6.76 14.28
C LYS A 149 -25.26 6.44 13.81
N PRO A 150 -24.24 6.62 14.67
CA PRO A 150 -23.36 5.48 14.94
C PRO A 150 -22.72 5.52 16.35
N ALA A 151 -23.31 4.79 17.31
CA ALA A 151 -22.65 4.50 18.60
C ALA A 151 -22.84 3.05 19.09
N SER A 152 -23.82 2.31 18.53
CA SER A 152 -24.26 1.00 19.02
C SER A 152 -24.07 -0.16 18.04
N GLN A 153 -23.38 0.04 16.91
CA GLN A 153 -23.22 -1.00 15.87
C GLN A 153 -21.77 -1.44 15.60
N ILE A 154 -20.76 -0.80 16.19
CA ILE A 154 -19.35 -1.08 15.88
C ILE A 154 -18.82 -2.32 16.64
N SER A 155 -19.40 -2.71 17.78
CA SER A 155 -18.90 -3.84 18.59
C SER A 155 -19.22 -5.25 18.05
N ASN A 156 -20.17 -5.38 17.10
CA ASN A 156 -20.65 -6.69 16.62
C ASN A 156 -20.15 -7.08 15.22
N ALA A 157 -19.30 -6.26 14.57
CA ALA A 157 -18.89 -6.46 13.18
C ALA A 157 -17.82 -7.57 12.98
N VAL A 158 -17.13 -8.02 14.03
CA VAL A 158 -15.93 -8.88 13.93
C VAL A 158 -16.24 -10.38 13.83
N LYS A 159 -17.52 -10.81 13.91
CA LYS A 159 -17.92 -12.23 13.77
C LYS A 159 -19.13 -12.46 12.84
N SER A 160 -19.27 -11.65 11.79
CA SER A 160 -20.24 -11.90 10.72
C SER A 160 -19.54 -12.30 9.43
N VAL A 161 -19.24 -13.59 9.29
CA VAL A 161 -19.13 -14.20 7.96
C VAL A 161 -20.53 -14.10 7.35
N ARG A 162 -20.77 -13.06 6.56
CA ARG A 162 -22.04 -12.90 5.84
C ARG A 162 -22.14 -14.08 4.85
N PRO A 163 -23.19 -14.91 4.92
CA PRO A 163 -23.37 -15.95 3.90
C PRO A 163 -23.50 -15.25 2.55
N MET A 164 -22.67 -15.63 1.59
CA MET A 164 -22.75 -15.07 0.24
C MET A 164 -24.15 -15.33 -0.33
N PRO A 165 -24.78 -14.34 -0.99
CA PRO A 165 -26.08 -14.55 -1.62
C PRO A 165 -25.98 -15.67 -2.65
N ARG A 166 -26.86 -16.67 -2.56
CA ARG A 166 -26.86 -17.79 -3.50
C ARG A 166 -27.33 -17.32 -4.88
N TYR A 167 -26.38 -17.14 -5.80
CA TYR A 167 -26.68 -16.82 -7.19
C TYR A 167 -27.20 -18.05 -7.92
N THR A 168 -28.41 -17.95 -8.46
CA THR A 168 -29.06 -19.00 -9.28
C THR A 168 -28.88 -18.79 -10.78
N GLU A 169 -28.30 -17.66 -11.18
CA GLU A 169 -28.03 -17.34 -12.59
C GLU A 169 -26.79 -18.10 -13.11
N PRO A 170 -26.81 -18.60 -14.36
CA PRO A 170 -25.61 -19.12 -15.00
C PRO A 170 -24.60 -17.99 -15.22
N SER A 171 -23.31 -18.30 -15.15
CA SER A 171 -22.25 -17.30 -15.33
C SER A 171 -22.10 -16.87 -16.79
N GLY A 172 -21.83 -15.58 -17.00
CA GLY A 172 -21.64 -14.96 -18.31
C GLY A 172 -20.25 -15.16 -18.92
N ILE A 173 -19.33 -15.82 -18.21
CA ILE A 173 -17.97 -16.18 -18.63
C ILE A 173 -17.72 -17.67 -18.37
N SER A 174 -16.67 -18.24 -18.97
CA SER A 174 -16.32 -19.66 -18.81
C SER A 174 -15.80 -19.97 -17.41
N GLU A 175 -15.92 -21.23 -16.96
CA GLU A 175 -15.44 -21.63 -15.63
C GLU A 175 -13.92 -21.49 -15.48
N GLU A 176 -13.17 -21.70 -16.57
CA GLU A 176 -11.73 -21.42 -16.67
C GLU A 176 -11.42 -19.95 -16.36
N TYR A 177 -12.14 -19.01 -16.97
CA TYR A 177 -11.93 -17.58 -16.72
C TYR A 177 -12.36 -17.16 -15.31
N ILE A 178 -13.37 -17.82 -14.71
CA ILE A 178 -13.77 -17.55 -13.31
C ILE A 178 -12.64 -17.90 -12.34
N TYR A 179 -11.89 -18.98 -12.58
CA TYR A 179 -10.72 -19.32 -11.76
C TYR A 179 -9.67 -18.19 -11.77
N HIS A 180 -9.40 -17.60 -12.95
CA HIS A 180 -8.50 -16.45 -13.09
C HIS A 180 -9.02 -15.19 -12.39
N VAL A 181 -10.31 -14.86 -12.56
CA VAL A 181 -10.95 -13.73 -11.85
C VAL A 181 -10.85 -13.93 -10.33
N ASN A 182 -11.13 -15.13 -9.82
CA ASN A 182 -10.99 -15.47 -8.39
C ASN A 182 -9.56 -15.34 -7.89
N THR A 183 -8.58 -15.69 -8.72
CA THR A 183 -7.15 -15.51 -8.43
C THR A 183 -6.83 -14.01 -8.26
N GLY A 184 -7.29 -13.17 -9.19
CA GLY A 184 -7.14 -11.71 -9.10
C GLY A 184 -7.86 -11.06 -7.91
N GLN A 185 -9.08 -11.51 -7.59
CA GLN A 185 -9.82 -11.07 -6.39
C GLN A 185 -9.03 -11.38 -5.10
N ASN A 186 -8.45 -12.58 -5.00
CA ASN A 186 -7.60 -12.95 -3.85
C ASN A 186 -6.34 -12.06 -3.78
N ARG A 187 -5.68 -11.73 -4.90
CA ARG A 187 -4.54 -10.79 -4.89
C ARG A 187 -4.95 -9.40 -4.38
N LEU A 188 -6.12 -8.90 -4.77
CA LEU A 188 -6.67 -7.63 -4.27
C LEU A 188 -6.92 -7.65 -2.76
N GLN A 189 -7.48 -8.75 -2.23
CA GLN A 189 -7.64 -8.93 -0.78
C GLN A 189 -6.30 -8.94 -0.05
N ILE A 190 -5.30 -9.66 -0.58
CA ILE A 190 -3.98 -9.76 0.05
C ILE A 190 -3.24 -8.42 0.03
N ALA A 191 -3.34 -7.65 -1.06
CA ALA A 191 -2.82 -6.29 -1.10
C ALA A 191 -3.48 -5.38 -0.04
N ALA A 192 -4.81 -5.48 0.12
CA ALA A 192 -5.57 -4.74 1.12
C ALA A 192 -5.23 -5.14 2.57
N GLU A 193 -5.09 -6.45 2.83
CA GLU A 193 -4.70 -7.04 4.11
C GLU A 193 -3.29 -6.60 4.50
N VAL A 194 -2.31 -6.73 3.61
CA VAL A 194 -0.91 -6.31 3.85
C VAL A 194 -0.82 -4.80 4.08
N LEU A 195 -1.46 -3.99 3.22
CA LEU A 195 -1.50 -2.53 3.37
C LEU A 195 -2.12 -2.09 4.72
N SER A 196 -3.05 -2.88 5.27
CA SER A 196 -3.65 -2.62 6.59
C SER A 196 -2.74 -2.93 7.79
N GLN A 197 -1.68 -3.73 7.60
CA GLN A 197 -0.73 -4.05 8.68
C GLN A 197 0.38 -3.00 8.83
N PHE A 198 0.63 -2.18 7.80
CA PHE A 198 1.66 -1.15 7.87
C PHE A 198 1.33 -0.07 8.93
N PRO A 199 2.26 0.26 9.85
CA PRO A 199 2.02 1.27 10.87
C PRO A 199 1.68 2.64 10.28
N ALA A 200 0.76 3.39 10.91
CA ALA A 200 0.33 4.70 10.40
C ALA A 200 1.46 5.75 10.29
N ASN A 201 2.52 5.61 11.11
CA ASN A 201 3.74 6.40 11.13
C ASN A 201 4.86 5.86 10.22
N SER A 202 4.69 4.69 9.61
CA SER A 202 5.64 4.13 8.64
C SER A 202 5.66 4.93 7.34
N LYS A 203 6.68 4.72 6.50
CA LYS A 203 6.77 5.28 5.14
C LYS A 203 6.84 4.13 4.15
N LEU A 204 5.89 4.07 3.21
CA LEU A 204 5.88 3.05 2.16
C LEU A 204 6.64 3.57 0.95
N GLN A 205 7.69 2.87 0.53
CA GLN A 205 8.31 3.10 -0.77
C GLN A 205 7.52 2.33 -1.84
N TYR A 206 7.31 1.03 -1.59
CA TYR A 206 6.77 0.11 -2.58
C TYR A 206 6.03 -1.08 -1.94
N LEU A 207 4.93 -1.50 -2.57
CA LEU A 207 4.22 -2.75 -2.34
C LEU A 207 3.77 -3.31 -3.70
N ARG A 208 4.24 -4.51 -4.05
CA ARG A 208 3.83 -5.29 -5.24
C ARG A 208 3.10 -6.55 -4.81
N VAL A 209 2.06 -6.92 -5.53
CA VAL A 209 1.50 -8.28 -5.53
C VAL A 209 1.50 -8.77 -6.97
N LYS A 210 2.21 -9.87 -7.23
CA LYS A 210 2.31 -10.54 -8.53
C LYS A 210 2.39 -12.05 -8.30
N ASN A 211 1.72 -12.84 -9.13
CA ASN A 211 1.70 -14.30 -9.03
C ASN A 211 1.26 -14.77 -7.62
N ASP A 212 2.12 -15.50 -6.91
CA ASP A 212 1.99 -15.97 -5.52
C ASP A 212 2.83 -15.16 -4.52
N LYS A 213 3.35 -13.99 -4.90
CA LYS A 213 4.32 -13.21 -4.11
C LYS A 213 3.84 -11.80 -3.78
N VAL A 214 4.08 -11.38 -2.54
CA VAL A 214 4.06 -9.98 -2.10
C VAL A 214 5.50 -9.51 -1.89
N SER A 215 5.88 -8.44 -2.59
CA SER A 215 7.16 -7.74 -2.39
C SER A 215 6.89 -6.37 -1.79
N PHE A 216 7.64 -5.94 -0.78
CA PHE A 216 7.51 -4.58 -0.24
C PHE A 216 8.79 -4.01 0.35
N ILE A 217 8.88 -2.67 0.33
CA ILE A 217 9.89 -1.87 1.01
C ILE A 217 9.18 -0.80 1.86
N VAL A 218 9.32 -0.89 3.19
CA VAL A 218 8.66 -0.02 4.16
C VAL A 218 9.62 0.39 5.28
N TYR A 219 9.60 1.67 5.64
CA TYR A 219 10.39 2.23 6.74
C TYR A 219 9.53 2.39 7.98
N VAL A 220 9.87 1.71 9.07
CA VAL A 220 9.18 1.81 10.37
C VAL A 220 10.02 2.59 11.38
N VAL A 221 9.38 3.31 12.30
CA VAL A 221 10.09 4.14 13.29
C VAL A 221 10.66 3.29 14.44
N ASN A 222 9.94 2.24 14.86
CA ASN A 222 10.23 1.50 16.07
C ASN A 222 10.46 0.00 15.81
N GLU A 223 11.29 -0.62 16.64
CA GLU A 223 11.59 -2.06 16.57
C GLU A 223 10.38 -2.93 16.92
N GLN A 224 9.44 -2.42 17.72
CA GLN A 224 8.16 -3.08 18.00
C GLN A 224 7.30 -3.24 16.73
N ASP A 225 7.32 -2.25 15.84
CA ASP A 225 6.58 -2.30 14.57
C ASP A 225 7.19 -3.34 13.61
N LEU A 226 8.52 -3.41 13.55
CA LEU A 226 9.26 -4.47 12.86
C LEU A 226 8.85 -5.86 13.36
N LEU A 227 8.89 -6.07 14.68
CA LEU A 227 8.54 -7.36 15.29
C LEU A 227 7.08 -7.75 15.03
N ARG A 228 6.16 -6.77 15.04
CA ARG A 228 4.75 -6.98 14.70
C ARG A 228 4.58 -7.41 13.24
N LEU A 229 5.22 -6.72 12.29
CA LEU A 229 5.16 -7.08 10.86
C LEU A 229 5.76 -8.47 10.61
N LYS A 230 6.94 -8.75 11.20
CA LYS A 230 7.58 -10.07 11.10
C LYS A 230 6.69 -11.18 11.68
N SER A 231 6.03 -10.92 12.82
CA SER A 231 5.08 -11.84 13.45
C SER A 231 3.88 -12.13 12.55
N TYR A 232 3.30 -11.10 11.91
CA TYR A 232 2.18 -11.27 10.97
C TYR A 232 2.54 -12.23 9.83
N PHE A 233 3.63 -11.99 9.12
CA PHE A 233 4.05 -12.84 8.00
C PHE A 233 4.60 -14.22 8.40
N SER A 234 4.95 -14.43 9.68
CA SER A 234 5.45 -15.73 10.18
C SER A 234 4.35 -16.62 10.78
N ASN A 235 3.25 -16.03 11.26
CA ASN A 235 2.23 -16.73 12.05
C ASN A 235 0.88 -16.88 11.34
N GLU A 236 0.63 -16.13 10.26
CA GLU A 236 -0.61 -16.26 9.47
C GLU A 236 -0.50 -17.42 8.47
N ASN A 237 -1.42 -18.39 8.58
CA ASN A 237 -1.44 -19.60 7.75
C ASN A 237 -1.59 -19.35 6.23
N ARG A 238 -1.96 -18.13 5.84
CA ARG A 238 -2.07 -17.72 4.43
C ARG A 238 -0.71 -17.40 3.79
N PHE A 239 0.32 -17.11 4.58
CA PHE A 239 1.67 -16.87 4.06
C PHE A 239 2.56 -18.10 4.25
N ALA A 240 3.46 -18.32 3.30
CA ALA A 240 4.60 -19.20 3.52
C ALA A 240 5.66 -18.44 4.33
N SER A 241 6.66 -19.17 4.86
CA SER A 241 7.86 -18.52 5.40
C SER A 241 8.44 -17.53 4.38
N PRO A 242 8.75 -16.27 4.75
CA PRO A 242 9.34 -15.29 3.84
C PRO A 242 10.57 -15.85 3.11
N GLU A 243 10.64 -15.66 1.78
CA GLU A 243 11.84 -15.98 0.99
C GLU A 243 12.95 -14.97 1.33
N VAL A 244 12.57 -13.70 1.48
CA VAL A 244 13.43 -12.60 1.92
C VAL A 244 12.70 -11.82 3.00
N PHE A 245 13.36 -11.57 4.13
CA PHE A 245 12.90 -10.60 5.14
C PHE A 245 14.12 -9.94 5.76
N PHE A 246 14.59 -8.87 5.13
CA PHE A 246 15.71 -8.06 5.57
C PHE A 246 15.20 -6.86 6.37
N ALA A 247 15.93 -6.49 7.42
CA ALA A 247 15.64 -5.32 8.22
C ALA A 247 16.94 -4.65 8.71
N GLU A 248 17.16 -3.39 8.33
CA GLU A 248 18.35 -2.62 8.73
C GLU A 248 17.95 -1.19 9.14
N ARG A 249 18.64 -0.61 10.13
CA ARG A 249 18.50 0.79 10.50
C ARG A 249 19.27 1.66 9.51
N THR A 250 18.61 2.65 8.89
CA THR A 250 19.30 3.59 8.00
C THR A 250 20.48 4.23 8.74
N ASN A 251 21.70 4.07 8.22
CA ASN A 251 22.96 4.53 8.84
C ASN A 251 23.30 3.96 10.25
N LYS A 252 22.64 2.89 10.71
CA LYS A 252 22.89 2.21 12.00
C LYS A 252 22.76 3.07 13.28
N VAL A 253 22.24 4.30 13.18
CA VAL A 253 22.04 5.20 14.32
C VAL A 253 20.74 4.87 15.08
N ALA A 254 20.78 4.89 16.41
CA ALA A 254 19.59 4.75 17.23
C ALA A 254 18.64 5.97 17.02
N GLY A 255 17.38 5.70 16.65
CA GLY A 255 16.38 6.72 16.34
C GLY A 255 16.16 6.96 14.84
N ASN A 256 17.03 6.45 13.97
CA ASN A 256 16.73 6.41 12.54
C ASN A 256 15.70 5.30 12.23
N PRO A 257 14.88 5.46 11.16
CA PRO A 257 13.96 4.42 10.72
C PRO A 257 14.67 3.09 10.43
N ILE A 258 13.92 2.01 10.63
CA ILE A 258 14.27 0.66 10.21
C ILE A 258 13.65 0.46 8.83
N GLU A 259 14.48 0.28 7.82
CA GLU A 259 14.08 -0.19 6.51
C GLU A 259 13.77 -1.69 6.58
N ILE A 260 12.63 -2.10 6.03
CA ILE A 260 12.22 -3.50 5.92
C ILE A 260 12.01 -3.80 4.44
N MET A 261 12.78 -4.74 3.90
CA MET A 261 12.64 -5.26 2.55
C MET A 261 12.21 -6.72 2.64
N ALA A 262 11.09 -7.08 2.02
CA ALA A 262 10.57 -8.44 2.09
C ALA A 262 9.99 -8.95 0.77
N ILE A 263 10.14 -10.25 0.56
CA ILE A 263 9.47 -11.04 -0.48
C ILE A 263 8.84 -12.24 0.23
N VAL A 264 7.52 -12.27 0.26
CA VAL A 264 6.72 -13.26 1.00
C VAL A 264 5.77 -13.96 0.03
N ARG A 265 5.82 -15.30 -0.02
CA ARG A 265 4.83 -16.09 -0.76
C ARG A 265 3.53 -16.22 0.02
N PHE A 266 2.42 -16.33 -0.70
CA PHE A 266 1.10 -16.57 -0.14
C PHE A 266 0.36 -17.70 -0.85
N TYR A 267 -0.53 -18.36 -0.11
CA TYR A 267 -1.42 -19.38 -0.63
C TYR A 267 -2.75 -18.75 -1.02
N ILE A 268 -3.10 -18.84 -2.30
CA ILE A 268 -4.41 -18.45 -2.81
C ILE A 268 -5.41 -19.54 -2.42
N SER A 269 -6.47 -19.14 -1.70
CA SER A 269 -7.57 -20.05 -1.40
C SER A 269 -8.43 -20.23 -2.66
N GLU A 270 -8.40 -21.42 -3.25
CA GLU A 270 -9.24 -21.76 -4.40
C GLU A 270 -10.73 -21.65 -4.05
N CYS A 271 -11.38 -20.60 -4.52
CA CYS A 271 -12.83 -20.48 -4.42
C CYS A 271 -13.48 -21.26 -5.58
N GLN A 272 -14.11 -22.39 -5.26
CA GLN A 272 -14.84 -23.22 -6.24
C GLN A 272 -16.22 -22.66 -6.63
N GLU A 273 -16.57 -21.43 -6.23
CA GLU A 273 -17.88 -20.87 -6.60
C GLU A 273 -17.87 -20.30 -8.02
N THR A 274 -18.29 -21.11 -9.00
CA THR A 274 -18.37 -20.73 -10.42
C THR A 274 -19.65 -19.95 -10.81
N LYS A 275 -20.41 -19.42 -9.84
CA LYS A 275 -21.76 -18.86 -10.07
C LYS A 275 -21.85 -17.35 -9.89
N GLY A 276 -22.73 -16.72 -10.67
CA GLY A 276 -23.03 -15.29 -10.56
C GLY A 276 -21.96 -14.36 -11.13
N TYR A 277 -20.98 -14.88 -11.88
CA TYR A 277 -19.99 -14.06 -12.59
C TYR A 277 -20.65 -13.46 -13.83
N ARG A 278 -20.56 -12.14 -13.97
CA ARG A 278 -21.25 -11.39 -15.03
C ARG A 278 -20.24 -10.88 -16.04
N TYR A 279 -20.52 -11.12 -17.31
CA TYR A 279 -19.81 -10.45 -18.38
C TYR A 279 -20.23 -8.98 -18.46
N PHE A 280 -19.26 -8.08 -18.32
CA PHE A 280 -19.41 -6.66 -18.63
C PHE A 280 -18.66 -6.31 -19.91
N THR A 281 -19.31 -5.52 -20.76
CA THR A 281 -18.63 -4.84 -21.86
C THR A 281 -17.64 -3.81 -21.31
N ASP A 282 -16.61 -3.46 -22.07
CA ASP A 282 -15.58 -2.47 -21.70
C ASP A 282 -16.16 -1.19 -21.09
N ARG A 283 -17.26 -0.70 -21.67
CA ARG A 283 -17.94 0.49 -21.20
C ARG A 283 -18.58 0.29 -19.83
N GLN A 284 -19.27 -0.83 -19.62
CA GLN A 284 -19.88 -1.16 -18.32
C GLN A 284 -18.79 -1.36 -17.26
N LEU A 285 -17.74 -2.12 -17.58
CA LEU A 285 -16.62 -2.38 -16.68
C LEU A 285 -15.91 -1.07 -16.31
N SER A 286 -15.55 -0.23 -17.29
CA SER A 286 -14.91 1.08 -17.04
C SER A 286 -15.81 2.02 -16.24
N GLN A 287 -17.10 2.08 -16.53
CA GLN A 287 -18.07 2.89 -15.76
C GLN A 287 -18.20 2.40 -14.32
N TYR A 288 -18.14 1.09 -14.12
CA TYR A 288 -18.30 0.47 -12.81
C TYR A 288 -17.04 0.65 -11.96
N VAL A 289 -15.85 0.33 -12.49
CA VAL A 289 -14.55 0.61 -11.87
C VAL A 289 -14.42 2.10 -11.50
N TRP A 290 -14.81 3.01 -12.41
CA TRP A 290 -14.85 4.44 -12.13
C TRP A 290 -15.76 4.80 -10.95
N GLN A 291 -16.97 4.23 -10.91
CA GLN A 291 -17.92 4.43 -9.83
C GLN A 291 -17.38 3.90 -8.48
N THR A 292 -16.66 2.78 -8.50
CA THR A 292 -15.96 2.21 -7.33
C THR A 292 -14.85 3.14 -6.82
N GLY A 293 -14.09 3.78 -7.72
CA GLY A 293 -13.12 4.81 -7.32
C GLY A 293 -13.77 6.00 -6.61
N LEU A 294 -14.89 6.47 -7.14
CA LEU A 294 -15.66 7.57 -6.55
C LEU A 294 -16.25 7.20 -5.16
N THR A 295 -16.71 5.96 -4.95
CA THR A 295 -17.18 5.50 -3.62
C THR A 295 -16.03 5.27 -2.64
N SER A 296 -14.90 4.79 -3.13
CA SER A 296 -13.69 4.61 -2.35
C SER A 296 -13.00 5.93 -1.97
N GLY A 297 -13.25 7.01 -2.72
CA GLY A 297 -12.64 8.33 -2.47
C GLY A 297 -11.19 8.41 -2.95
N VAL A 298 -10.86 7.69 -4.02
CA VAL A 298 -9.59 7.78 -4.72
C VAL A 298 -9.74 8.67 -5.96
N ASP A 299 -8.67 9.36 -6.32
CA ASP A 299 -8.55 9.96 -7.65
C ASP A 299 -8.11 8.86 -8.63
N MET A 300 -8.83 8.70 -9.74
CA MET A 300 -8.57 7.65 -10.72
C MET A 300 -8.31 8.25 -12.11
N GLN A 301 -7.38 7.67 -12.86
CA GLN A 301 -7.24 7.89 -14.29
C GLN A 301 -8.30 7.08 -15.05
N PRO A 302 -8.73 7.51 -16.26
CA PRO A 302 -9.59 6.69 -17.10
C PRO A 302 -8.96 5.31 -17.35
N MET A 303 -9.72 4.24 -17.08
CA MET A 303 -9.29 2.86 -17.32
C MET A 303 -8.85 2.69 -18.78
N LYS A 304 -7.68 2.13 -18.99
CA LYS A 304 -7.13 1.85 -20.34
C LYS A 304 -7.42 0.38 -20.64
N ILE A 305 -7.95 0.08 -21.83
CA ILE A 305 -8.23 -1.29 -22.28
C ILE A 305 -7.60 -1.46 -23.67
N SER A 306 -6.92 -2.58 -23.89
CA SER A 306 -6.30 -2.92 -25.17
C SER A 306 -7.33 -3.07 -26.29
N SER A 307 -7.02 -2.52 -27.47
CA SER A 307 -7.95 -2.43 -28.62
C SER A 307 -8.09 -3.73 -29.43
N LYS A 308 -7.88 -4.91 -28.82
CA LYS A 308 -8.14 -6.19 -29.48
C LYS A 308 -9.65 -6.45 -29.58
N GLU A 309 -10.03 -7.49 -30.33
CA GLU A 309 -11.42 -7.90 -30.48
C GLU A 309 -12.06 -8.31 -29.13
N ILE A 310 -13.34 -7.98 -28.96
CA ILE A 310 -14.12 -8.23 -27.73
C ILE A 310 -14.27 -9.73 -27.43
N THR A 311 -14.14 -10.57 -28.46
CA THR A 311 -14.07 -12.04 -28.44
C THR A 311 -12.77 -12.60 -27.83
N SER A 312 -11.75 -11.77 -27.64
CA SER A 312 -10.42 -12.18 -27.18
C SER A 312 -10.12 -11.72 -25.75
N ILE A 313 -9.15 -12.40 -25.11
CA ILE A 313 -8.58 -11.98 -23.83
C ILE A 313 -7.79 -10.69 -24.02
N ARG A 314 -8.05 -9.70 -23.17
CA ARG A 314 -7.56 -8.32 -23.33
C ARG A 314 -6.95 -7.77 -22.07
N ASN A 315 -5.85 -7.04 -22.22
CA ASN A 315 -5.19 -6.40 -21.08
C ASN A 315 -5.88 -5.06 -20.80
N GLY A 316 -5.99 -4.72 -19.52
CA GLY A 316 -6.46 -3.45 -19.01
C GLY A 316 -5.48 -2.87 -17.97
N ASN A 317 -5.68 -1.60 -17.63
CA ASN A 317 -4.87 -0.90 -16.64
C ASN A 317 -5.75 0.12 -15.89
N ILE A 318 -5.69 0.07 -14.55
CA ILE A 318 -6.39 0.97 -13.64
C ILE A 318 -5.32 1.65 -12.77
N ALA A 319 -5.18 2.96 -12.91
CA ALA A 319 -4.16 3.72 -12.20
C ALA A 319 -4.77 4.98 -11.57
N GLY A 320 -4.18 5.46 -10.48
CA GLY A 320 -4.64 6.65 -9.77
C GLY A 320 -3.91 6.82 -8.44
N ASN A 321 -4.47 7.62 -7.53
CA ASN A 321 -3.93 7.76 -6.18
C ASN A 321 -4.99 8.10 -5.12
N GLY A 322 -4.59 8.01 -3.85
CA GLY A 322 -5.43 8.38 -2.73
C GLY A 322 -4.79 8.05 -1.38
N ALA A 323 -5.42 8.49 -0.29
CA ALA A 323 -4.96 8.13 1.06
C ALA A 323 -5.06 6.61 1.29
N VAL A 324 -4.21 6.05 2.15
CA VAL A 324 -4.18 4.61 2.52
C VAL A 324 -5.56 3.99 2.69
N ASN A 325 -6.42 4.61 3.49
CA ASN A 325 -7.75 4.07 3.80
C ASN A 325 -8.69 4.04 2.59
N ASN A 326 -8.49 4.91 1.61
CA ASN A 326 -9.28 5.00 0.39
C ASN A 326 -8.76 4.00 -0.66
N VAL A 327 -7.44 3.85 -0.80
CA VAL A 327 -6.82 2.81 -1.63
C VAL A 327 -7.16 1.42 -1.09
N ASN A 328 -7.08 1.22 0.23
CA ASN A 328 -7.50 -0.04 0.88
C ASN A 328 -9.00 -0.31 0.65
N ARG A 329 -9.87 0.72 0.71
CA ARG A 329 -11.29 0.55 0.34
C ARG A 329 -11.47 0.15 -1.13
N LEU A 330 -10.74 0.79 -2.06
CA LEU A 330 -10.78 0.46 -3.49
C LEU A 330 -10.45 -1.02 -3.73
N LEU A 331 -9.34 -1.50 -3.16
CA LEU A 331 -8.90 -2.89 -3.32
C LEU A 331 -9.95 -3.88 -2.79
N ASN A 332 -10.54 -3.60 -1.62
CA ASN A 332 -11.62 -4.42 -1.06
C ASN A 332 -12.91 -4.37 -1.89
N GLU A 333 -13.32 -3.19 -2.38
CA GLU A 333 -14.50 -3.05 -3.22
C GLU A 333 -14.30 -3.84 -4.53
N LEU A 334 -13.16 -3.67 -5.22
CA LEU A 334 -12.77 -4.44 -6.42
C LEU A 334 -12.72 -5.95 -6.17
N ALA A 335 -12.19 -6.39 -5.02
CA ALA A 335 -12.11 -7.81 -4.67
C ALA A 335 -13.47 -8.52 -4.48
N MET A 336 -14.55 -7.76 -4.24
CA MET A 336 -15.89 -8.32 -4.01
C MET A 336 -16.70 -8.50 -5.32
N ILE A 337 -16.16 -8.07 -6.45
CA ILE A 337 -16.91 -7.91 -7.71
C ILE A 337 -16.80 -9.18 -8.57
N ARG A 338 -17.93 -9.83 -8.82
CA ARG A 338 -18.03 -11.00 -9.73
C ARG A 338 -18.24 -10.57 -11.18
N ASP A 339 -17.20 -10.00 -11.78
CA ASP A 339 -17.17 -9.57 -13.18
C ASP A 339 -16.29 -10.50 -14.05
N ASN A 340 -15.84 -9.99 -15.19
CA ASN A 340 -14.94 -10.66 -16.14
C ASN A 340 -13.51 -10.10 -16.12
N MET A 341 -13.04 -9.57 -14.98
CA MET A 341 -11.72 -8.94 -14.84
C MET A 341 -10.86 -9.60 -13.75
N GLU A 342 -9.73 -10.19 -14.14
CA GLU A 342 -8.64 -10.54 -13.21
C GLU A 342 -7.77 -9.30 -12.95
N CYS A 343 -7.34 -9.12 -11.69
CA CYS A 343 -6.20 -8.26 -11.35
C CYS A 343 -4.91 -9.11 -11.32
N GLY A 344 -4.04 -8.91 -12.32
CA GLY A 344 -2.81 -9.68 -12.50
C GLY A 344 -1.68 -9.19 -11.60
N VAL A 345 -1.37 -7.89 -11.72
CA VAL A 345 -0.32 -7.22 -10.92
C VAL A 345 -0.93 -6.02 -10.20
N ILE A 346 -0.60 -5.89 -8.91
CA ILE A 346 -0.95 -4.74 -8.07
C ILE A 346 0.37 -4.08 -7.69
N SER A 347 0.52 -2.79 -7.93
CA SER A 347 1.64 -1.99 -7.47
C SER A 347 1.13 -0.76 -6.73
N ILE A 348 1.70 -0.47 -5.57
CA ILE A 348 1.36 0.68 -4.73
C ILE A 348 2.66 1.34 -4.29
N THR A 349 2.80 2.64 -4.58
CA THR A 349 3.99 3.44 -4.27
C THR A 349 3.61 4.63 -3.39
N GLY A 350 4.48 4.98 -2.45
CA GLY A 350 4.35 6.16 -1.61
C GLY A 350 5.58 7.05 -1.71
N THR A 351 5.48 8.27 -1.18
CA THR A 351 6.63 9.17 -1.05
C THR A 351 7.32 8.98 0.29
N LEU A 352 8.66 8.97 0.29
CA LEU A 352 9.46 8.83 1.51
C LEU A 352 9.53 10.11 2.35
N ASP A 353 8.87 11.19 1.96
CA ASP A 353 8.87 12.45 2.71
C ASP A 353 7.99 12.35 3.96
N ASN A 354 6.77 11.82 3.83
CA ASN A 354 5.73 11.80 4.86
C ASN A 354 5.36 10.37 5.29
N SER A 355 4.63 10.23 6.40
CA SER A 355 4.11 8.92 6.83
C SER A 355 2.92 8.47 5.97
N ILE A 356 2.71 7.16 5.91
CA ILE A 356 1.69 6.51 5.08
C ILE A 356 0.26 7.03 5.34
N SER A 357 -0.01 7.46 6.58
CA SER A 357 -1.27 8.11 6.98
C SER A 357 -1.48 9.54 6.46
N GLY A 358 -0.40 10.24 6.09
CA GLY A 358 -0.39 11.62 5.59
C GLY A 358 -0.06 11.74 4.10
N THR A 359 0.41 10.67 3.46
CA THR A 359 0.67 10.61 2.00
C THR A 359 -0.56 10.22 1.20
N MET A 360 -0.65 10.71 -0.04
CA MET A 360 -1.32 9.95 -1.10
C MET A 360 -0.40 8.81 -1.53
N LEU A 361 -0.97 7.62 -1.72
CA LEU A 361 -0.31 6.49 -2.38
C LEU A 361 -0.80 6.44 -3.82
N ASP A 362 0.14 6.37 -4.75
CA ASP A 362 -0.17 6.05 -6.14
C ASP A 362 -0.36 4.53 -6.28
N TYR A 363 -1.41 4.11 -6.99
CA TYR A 363 -1.71 2.71 -7.27
C TYR A 363 -1.75 2.47 -8.78
N ASN A 364 -1.28 1.29 -9.18
CA ASN A 364 -1.34 0.78 -10.54
C ASN A 364 -1.77 -0.69 -10.51
N LEU A 365 -2.89 -1.01 -11.16
CA LEU A 365 -3.46 -2.35 -11.25
C LEU A 365 -3.46 -2.76 -12.72
N ASP A 366 -2.65 -3.75 -13.08
CA ASP A 366 -2.66 -4.34 -14.41
C ASP A 366 -3.65 -5.50 -14.43
N THR A 367 -4.61 -5.45 -15.36
CA THR A 367 -5.77 -6.32 -15.37
C THR A 367 -5.88 -7.13 -16.67
N VAL A 368 -6.58 -8.26 -16.58
CA VAL A 368 -6.92 -9.12 -17.72
C VAL A 368 -8.43 -9.23 -17.79
N ILE A 369 -9.01 -8.95 -18.95
CA ILE A 369 -10.44 -8.89 -19.21
C ILE A 369 -10.80 -10.06 -20.13
N TYR A 370 -11.69 -10.90 -19.63
CA TYR A 370 -12.12 -12.13 -20.29
C TYR A 370 -13.36 -11.91 -21.17
N PRO A 371 -13.46 -12.59 -22.33
CA PRO A 371 -14.64 -12.54 -23.18
C PRO A 371 -15.81 -13.30 -22.53
N GLY A 372 -17.03 -12.89 -22.87
CA GLY A 372 -18.25 -13.57 -22.44
C GLY A 372 -18.48 -14.89 -23.18
N ASN A 373 -19.32 -15.75 -22.60
CA ASN A 373 -19.87 -16.92 -23.28
C ASN A 373 -20.76 -16.45 -24.45
N MET A 374 -20.31 -16.66 -25.69
CA MET A 374 -20.96 -16.24 -26.94
C MET A 374 -21.41 -17.42 -27.80
#